data_AF-A0A8T6TZ71-F1
#
_entry.id   AF-A0A8T6TZ71-F1
#
_cell.length_a   1.000
_cell.length_b   1.000
_cell.length_c   1.000
_cell.angle_alpha   90.00
_cell.angle_beta   90.00
_cell.angle_gamma   90.00
#
_symmetry.space_group_name_H-M   'P 1'
#
loop_
_entity.id
_entity.type
_entity.pdbx_description
1 polymer ?
#
loop_
_entity_poly.entity_id
_entity_poly.type
_entity_poly.pdbx_seq_one_letter_code
_entity_poly.pdbx_strand_id
1 'polypeptide(L)' 'MTKEEREIPIEIDDHFRMYGKEPWEVDYGERCPICTVRIDEYGFCSCGASGD' A
#
# COMPACT_ATOMS: atom_id res chain seq x y z
N MET A 1 0.40 11.32 23.37
CA MET A 1 0.11 11.24 21.92
C MET A 1 -1.37 11.49 21.79
N THR A 2 -1.72 12.74 21.45
CA THR A 2 -3.11 13.16 21.23
C THR A 2 -3.64 12.38 20.05
N LYS A 3 -4.79 11.75 20.24
CA LYS A 3 -5.55 11.03 19.21
C LYS A 3 -5.73 11.96 18.01
N GLU A 4 -4.91 11.83 16.98
CA GLU A 4 -5.16 12.53 15.71
C GLU A 4 -6.46 11.93 15.18
N GLU A 5 -7.51 12.73 15.16
CA GLU A 5 -8.76 12.35 14.51
C GLU A 5 -8.44 12.11 13.04
N ARG A 6 -8.53 10.85 12.62
CA ARG A 6 -8.30 10.45 11.23
C ARG A 6 -9.19 11.31 10.33
N GLU A 7 -8.61 11.90 9.27
CA GLU A 7 -9.36 12.77 8.35
C GLU A 7 -10.49 12.02 7.63
N ILE A 8 -10.30 10.72 7.42
CA ILE A 8 -11.26 9.82 6.77
C ILE A 8 -11.86 8.87 7.83
N PRO A 9 -13.20 8.81 7.97
CA PRO A 9 -13.86 7.83 8.82
C PRO A 9 -13.54 6.39 8.40
N ILE A 10 -13.28 5.52 9.38
CA ILE A 10 -12.84 4.13 9.15
C ILE A 10 -13.88 3.30 8.39
N GLU A 11 -15.16 3.63 8.51
CA GLU A 11 -16.27 2.93 7.86
C GLU A 11 -16.27 3.11 6.33
N ILE A 12 -15.64 4.17 5.83
CA ILE A 12 -15.55 4.49 4.40
C ILE A 12 -14.11 4.43 3.87
N ASP A 13 -13.13 4.17 4.74
CA ASP A 13 -11.74 4.01 4.38
C ASP A 13 -11.49 2.59 3.84
N ASP A 14 -11.76 2.44 2.56
CA ASP A 14 -11.57 1.19 1.83
C ASP A 14 -10.11 0.71 1.83
N HIS A 15 -9.15 1.64 1.85
CA HIS A 15 -7.73 1.28 1.91
C HIS A 15 -7.40 0.64 3.27
N PHE A 16 -7.73 1.31 4.37
CA PHE A 16 -7.51 0.77 5.70
C PHE A 16 -8.31 -0.51 5.94
N ARG A 17 -9.52 -0.63 5.38
CA ARG A 17 -10.33 -1.86 5.45
C ARG A 17 -9.67 -3.04 4.74
N MET A 18 -9.00 -2.81 3.61
CA MET A 18 -8.34 -3.88 2.83
C MET A 18 -6.97 -4.23 3.40
N TYR A 19 -6.19 -3.25 3.84
CA TYR A 19 -4.75 -3.41 4.15
C TYR A 19 -4.42 -3.25 5.65
N GLY A 20 -5.36 -2.77 6.47
CA GLY A 20 -5.17 -2.60 7.91
C GLY A 20 -4.21 -1.46 8.31
N LYS A 21 -3.88 -0.57 7.37
CA LYS A 21 -2.93 0.54 7.53
C LYS A 21 -3.33 1.71 6.64
N GLU A 22 -2.77 2.89 6.89
CA GLU A 22 -2.97 4.08 6.07
C GLU A 22 -2.18 4.03 4.75
N PRO A 23 -2.61 4.73 3.67
CA PRO A 23 -1.91 4.72 2.37
C PRO A 23 -0.44 5.15 2.42
N TRP A 24 -0.06 6.01 3.37
CA TRP A 24 1.31 6.46 3.57
C TRP A 24 2.14 5.54 4.47
N GLU A 25 1.51 4.57 5.14
CA GLU A 25 2.18 3.51 5.89
C GLU A 25 2.55 2.31 5.00
N VAL A 26 2.12 2.31 3.73
CA VAL A 26 2.50 1.29 2.76
C VAL A 26 3.97 1.48 2.38
N ASP A 27 4.80 0.48 2.67
CA ASP A 27 6.18 0.44 2.24
C ASP A 27 6.26 -0.07 0.79
N TYR A 28 6.92 0.71 -0.06
CA TYR A 28 7.09 0.37 -1.47
C TYR A 28 8.58 0.21 -1.76
N GLY A 29 8.92 -0.91 -2.38
CA GLY A 29 10.27 -1.19 -2.86
C GLY A 29 10.62 -0.44 -4.14
N GLU A 30 11.63 -0.95 -4.83
CA GLU A 30 12.09 -0.42 -6.11
C GLU A 30 11.01 -0.53 -7.21
N ARG A 31 11.20 0.18 -8.31
CA ARG A 31 10.33 0.05 -9.48
C ARG A 31 10.68 -1.22 -10.24
N CYS A 32 9.66 -2.00 -10.60
CA CYS A 32 9.81 -3.13 -11.49
C CYS A 32 10.46 -2.69 -12.81
N PRO A 33 11.53 -3.34 -13.28
CA PRO A 33 12.19 -2.97 -14.54
C PRO A 33 11.34 -3.23 -15.79
N ILE A 34 10.25 -4.00 -15.66
CA ILE A 34 9.37 -4.38 -16.78
C ILE A 34 8.19 -3.40 -16.88
N CYS A 35 7.40 -3.27 -15.80
CA CYS A 35 6.20 -2.44 -15.83
C CYS A 35 6.37 -1.06 -15.19
N THR A 36 7.55 -0.76 -14.62
CA THR A 36 7.90 0.53 -13.98
C THR A 36 7.04 0.95 -12.78
N VAL A 37 6.10 0.09 -12.36
CA VAL A 37 5.32 0.22 -11.12
C VAL A 37 6.19 -0.18 -9.93
N ARG A 38 5.98 0.46 -8.79
CA ARG A 38 6.65 0.10 -7.53
C ARG A 38 6.28 -1.31 -7.11
N ILE A 39 7.27 -2.05 -6.61
CA ILE A 39 7.06 -3.34 -5.97
C ILE A 39 6.41 -3.08 -4.60
N ASP A 40 5.33 -3.77 -4.30
CA ASP A 40 4.64 -3.67 -3.01
C ASP A 40 5.41 -4.41 -1.90
N GLU A 41 4.94 -4.25 -0.67
CA GLU A 41 5.53 -4.87 0.53
C GLU A 41 5.57 -6.41 0.51
N TYR A 42 4.78 -7.04 -0.35
CA TYR A 42 4.73 -8.48 -0.52
C TYR A 42 5.63 -8.96 -1.66
N GLY A 43 6.38 -8.05 -2.31
CA GLY A 43 7.27 -8.35 -3.42
C GLY A 43 6.57 -8.36 -4.78
N PHE A 44 5.29 -7.99 -4.87
CA PHE A 44 4.54 -8.04 -6.12
C PHE A 44 4.50 -6.69 -6.84
N CYS A 45 4.35 -6.74 -8.15
CA CYS A 45 4.08 -5.58 -8.98
C CYS A 45 2.95 -5.89 -9.96
N SER A 46 2.41 -4.87 -10.64
CA SER A 46 1.23 -5.02 -11.50
C SER A 46 1.39 -5.95 -12.71
N CYS A 47 2.61 -6.37 -13.07
CA CYS A 47 2.83 -7.32 -14.18
C CYS A 47 2.99 -8.77 -13.73
N GLY A 48 3.01 -9.05 -12.42
CA GLY A 48 3.14 -10.40 -11.87
C GLY A 48 4.52 -11.04 -12.07
N ALA A 49 5.50 -10.34 -12.64
CA ALA A 49 6.84 -10.89 -12.90
C ALA A 49 7.74 -10.97 -11.66
N SER A 50 7.32 -10.40 -10.53
CA SER A 50 8.13 -10.28 -9.29
C SER A 50 7.75 -11.28 -8.21
N GLY A 51 6.96 -12.32 -8.51
CA GLY A 51 6.56 -13.36 -7.57
C GLY A 51 7.03 -14.74 -8.01
N ASP A 52 8.31 -15.06 -7.78
CA ASP A 52 8.88 -16.42 -7.78
C ASP A 52 9.99 -16.49 -6.71
#